data_AF-A0A967N3X4-F1
#
_entry.id   AF-A0A967N3X4-F1
#
_cell.length_a   1.000
_cell.length_b   1.000
_cell.length_c   1.000
_cell.angle_alpha   90.00
_cell.angle_beta   90.00
_cell.angle_gamma   90.00
#
_symmetry.space_group_name_H-M   'P 1'
#
loop_
_entity.id
_entity.type
_entity.pdbx_description
1 polymer ?
#
loop_
_entity_poly.entity_id
_entity_poly.type
_entity_poly.pdbx_seq_one_letter_code
_entity_poly.pdbx_strand_id
1 'polypeptide(L)' 'YDLLHRYLEWKGYDVRFVMNLTDVDDKTIEAALEEGVTVREYTEPFGQAILGDARTLGIREADTYPRAT' A
#
# COMPACT_ATOMS: atom_id res chain seq x y z
N TYR A 1 -11.65 0.80 -0.41
CA TYR A 1 -12.10 2.19 -0.16
C TYR A 1 -12.29 3.03 -1.43
N ASP A 2 -11.90 2.55 -2.62
CA ASP A 2 -12.01 3.29 -3.88
C ASP A 2 -13.41 3.87 -4.17
N LEU A 3 -14.47 3.08 -3.99
CA LEU A 3 -15.85 3.54 -4.18
C LEU A 3 -16.20 4.73 -3.27
N LEU A 4 -15.78 4.70 -2.01
CA LEU A 4 -16.04 5.77 -1.05
C LEU A 4 -15.24 7.03 -1.42
N HIS A 5 -13.95 6.88 -1.75
CA HIS A 5 -13.10 7.98 -2.21
C HIS A 5 -13.76 8.71 -3.40
N ARG A 6 -14.12 7.96 -4.44
CA ARG A 6 -14.81 8.48 -5.64
C ARG A 6 -16.15 9.13 -5.31
N TYR A 7 -16.91 8.53 -4.40
CA TYR A 7 -18.21 9.07 -4.01
C TYR A 7 -18.08 10.41 -3.28
N LEU A 8 -17.11 10.55 -2.37
CA LEU A 8 -16.87 11.79 -1.65
C LEU A 8 -16.40 12.91 -2.59
N GLU A 9 -15.48 12.61 -3.51
CA GLU A 9 -15.08 13.57 -4.56
C GLU A 9 -16.26 13.95 -5.45
N TRP A 10 -17.09 12.98 -5.88
CA TRP A 10 -18.30 13.25 -6.66
C TRP A 10 -19.32 14.12 -5.91
N LYS A 11 -19.39 14.00 -4.58
CA LYS A 11 -20.22 14.87 -3.71
C LYS A 11 -19.65 16.28 -3.53
N GLY A 12 -18.47 16.57 -4.07
CA GLY A 12 -17.83 17.89 -4.00
C GLY A 12 -16.98 18.10 -2.76
N TYR A 13 -16.61 17.04 -2.04
CA TYR A 13 -15.62 17.14 -0.96
C TYR A 13 -14.21 17.18 -1.54
N ASP A 14 -13.35 17.99 -0.93
CA ASP A 14 -11.91 17.87 -1.09
C ASP A 14 -11.43 16.70 -0.21
N VAL A 15 -10.96 15.63 -0.85
CA VAL A 15 -10.61 14.37 -0.18
C VAL A 15 -9.09 14.22 -0.19
N ARG A 16 -8.50 14.16 1.01
CA ARG A 16 -7.13 13.68 1.18
C ARG A 16 -7.16 12.21 1.57
N PHE A 17 -6.92 11.34 0.61
CA PHE A 17 -6.87 9.89 0.79
C PHE A 17 -5.46 9.41 1.13
N VAL A 18 -5.29 8.84 2.31
CA VAL A 18 -4.00 8.30 2.81
C VAL A 18 -4.16 6.81 3.07
N MET A 19 -3.22 6.00 2.58
CA MET A 19 -3.22 4.55 2.76
C MET A 19 -1.83 4.09 3.18
N ASN A 20 -1.67 3.50 4.36
CA ASN A 20 -0.36 3.01 4.78
C ASN A 20 0.05 1.77 3.97
N LEU A 21 1.36 1.63 3.76
CA LEU A 21 1.99 0.39 3.33
C LEU A 21 2.73 -0.20 4.52
N THR A 22 2.23 -1.31 5.06
CA THR A 22 2.91 -2.03 6.13
C THR A 22 4.08 -2.80 5.54
N ASP A 23 5.28 -2.32 5.81
CA ASP A 23 6.55 -2.87 5.33
C ASP A 23 7.36 -3.56 6.43
N VAL A 24 6.83 -3.61 7.66
CA VAL A 24 7.37 -4.37 8.79
C VAL A 24 6.23 -4.88 9.68
N ASP A 25 6.24 -6.18 9.96
CA ASP A 25 5.45 -6.90 10.96
C ASP A 25 6.14 -8.23 11.32
N ASP A 26 5.63 -8.97 12.30
CA ASP A 26 6.26 -10.24 12.74
C ASP A 26 6.42 -11.25 11.59
N LYS A 27 5.45 -11.31 10.67
CA LYS A 27 5.46 -12.26 9.55
C LYS A 27 6.52 -11.91 8.50
N THR A 28 6.67 -10.63 8.20
CA THR A 28 7.67 -10.14 7.24
C THR A 28 9.07 -10.23 7.82
N ILE A 29 9.22 -10.09 9.14
CA ILE A 29 10.49 -10.37 9.85
C ILE A 29 10.83 -11.86 9.76
N GLU A 30 9.91 -12.75 10.12
CA GLU A 30 10.12 -14.20 10.06
C GLU A 30 10.50 -14.65 8.64
N ALA A 31 9.75 -14.21 7.63
CA ALA A 31 10.01 -14.60 6.25
C ALA A 31 11.33 -14.03 5.70
N ALA A 32 11.69 -12.79 6.05
CA ALA A 32 12.99 -12.22 5.67
C ALA A 32 14.16 -12.98 6.30
N LEU A 33 14.01 -13.45 7.55
CA LEU A 33 15.00 -14.29 8.22
C LEU A 33 15.13 -15.66 7.55
N GLU A 34 14.01 -16.28 7.15
CA GLU A 34 14.01 -17.56 6.42
C GLU A 34 14.71 -17.45 5.06
N GLU A 35 14.52 -16.34 4.35
CA GLU A 35 15.17 -16.08 3.06
C GLU A 35 16.59 -15.50 3.17
N GLY A 36 17.02 -15.12 4.38
CA GLY A 36 18.35 -14.55 4.62
C GLY A 36 18.55 -13.15 4.03
N VAL A 37 17.48 -12.36 3.90
CA VAL A 37 17.46 -11.00 3.35
C VAL A 37 16.97 -9.99 4.40
N THR A 38 17.10 -8.68 4.13
CA THR A 38 16.48 -7.67 5.00
C THR A 38 14.97 -7.62 4.82
N VAL A 39 14.25 -7.18 5.85
CA VAL A 39 12.77 -7.01 5.78
C VAL A 39 12.36 -6.08 4.64
N ARG A 40 13.17 -5.05 4.34
CA ARG A 40 12.94 -4.15 3.22
C ARG A 40 13.10 -4.85 1.87
N GLU A 41 14.17 -5.62 1.69
CA GLU A 41 14.38 -6.40 0.46
C GLU A 41 13.27 -7.43 0.26
N TYR A 42 12.79 -8.02 1.35
CA TYR A 42 11.66 -8.95 1.34
C TYR A 42 10.35 -8.25 0.94
N THR A 43 10.03 -7.10 1.54
CA THR A 43 8.71 -6.45 1.37
C THR A 43 8.59 -5.56 0.13
N GLU A 44 9.68 -4.99 -0.37
CA GLU A 44 9.65 -4.04 -1.50
C GLU A 44 8.98 -4.63 -2.77
N PRO A 45 9.28 -5.86 -3.22
CA PRO A 45 8.62 -6.45 -4.39
C PRO A 45 7.11 -6.55 -4.22
N PHE A 46 6.63 -6.91 -3.02
CA PHE A 46 5.20 -7.00 -2.72
C PHE A 46 4.54 -5.61 -2.67
N GLY A 47 5.24 -4.61 -2.12
CA GLY A 47 4.79 -3.22 -2.13
C GLY A 47 4.62 -2.68 -3.56
N GLN A 48 5.52 -3.03 -4.48
CA GLN A 48 5.36 -2.67 -5.89
C GLN A 48 4.23 -3.45 -6.58
N ALA A 49 4.11 -4.75 -6.27
CA ALA A 49 3.07 -5.61 -6.82
C ALA A 49 1.66 -5.10 -6.46
N ILE A 50 1.41 -4.78 -5.18
CA ILE A 50 0.08 -4.32 -4.75
C ILE A 50 -0.33 -3.00 -5.41
N LEU A 51 0.63 -2.09 -5.67
CA LEU A 51 0.39 -0.85 -6.41
C LEU A 51 0.13 -1.12 -7.90
N GLY A 52 0.86 -2.07 -8.50
CA GLY A 52 0.64 -2.53 -9.87
C GLY A 52 -0.73 -3.17 -10.07
N ASP A 53 -1.13 -4.03 -9.15
CA ASP A 53 -2.44 -4.70 -9.15
C ASP A 53 -3.57 -3.68 -8.96
N ALA A 54 -3.40 -2.71 -8.05
CA ALA A 54 -4.36 -1.64 -7.85
C ALA A 54 -4.60 -0.84 -9.14
N ARG A 55 -3.52 -0.45 -9.84
CA ARG A 55 -3.62 0.21 -11.15
C ARG A 55 -4.33 -0.65 -12.19
N THR A 56 -4.03 -1.95 -12.23
CA THR A 56 -4.65 -2.91 -13.15
C THR A 56 -6.17 -3.02 -12.93
N LEU A 57 -6.60 -2.96 -11.68
CA LEU A 57 -8.01 -2.96 -11.28
C LEU A 57 -8.71 -1.60 -11.43
N GLY A 58 -7.98 -0.56 -11.89
CA GLY A 58 -8.52 0.79 -12.03
C GLY A 58 -8.81 1.48 -10.69
N ILE A 59 -8.18 1.04 -9.60
CA ILE A 59 -8.25 1.69 -8.29
C ILE A 59 -7.48 3.01 -8.37
N ARG A 60 -8.06 4.10 -7.85
CA ARG A 60 -7.37 5.39 -7.75
C ARG A 60 -6.22 5.31 -6.74
N GLU A 61 -5.09 5.89 -7.09
CA GLU A 61 -3.97 6.03 -6.18
C GLU A 61 -4.36 6.94 -4.99
N ALA A 62 -3.77 6.67 -3.82
CA ALA A 62 -3.86 7.53 -2.66
C ALA A 62 -2.91 8.72 -2.82
N ASP A 63 -3.22 9.83 -2.16
CA ASP A 63 -2.35 11.02 -2.15
C ASP A 63 -1.02 10.73 -1.44
N THR A 64 -1.03 9.81 -0.48
CA THR A 64 0.16 9.43 0.26
C THR A 64 0.10 7.99 0.73
N TYR A 65 1.25 7.32 0.58
CA TYR A 65 1.48 5.96 1.06
C TYR A 65 2.55 5.93 2.16
N PRO A 66 2.24 6.34 3.40
CA PRO A 66 3.20 6.28 4.49
C PRO A 66 3.59 4.83 4.76
N ARG A 67 4.90 4.61 4.94
CA ARG A 67 5.44 3.34 5.42
C ARG A 67 5.51 3.33 6.94
N ALA A 68 5.58 2.15 7.54
CA ALA A 68 5.72 2.04 8.98
C ALA A 68 7.13 2.45 9.44
N THR A 69 8.13 2.25 8.56
CA THR A 69 9.55 2.58 8.79
C THR A 69 9.97 3.97 8.34
#